data_AF-A0A920V0C1-F1
#
_entry.id   AF-A0A920V0C1-F1
#
_cell.length_a   1.000
_cell.length_b   1.000
_cell.length_c   1.000
_cell.angle_alpha   90.00
_cell.angle_beta   90.00
_cell.angle_gamma   90.00
#
_symmetry.space_group_name_H-M   'P 1'
#
loop_
_entity.id
_entity.type
_entity.pdbx_description
1 polymer ?
#
loop_
_entity_poly.entity_id
_entity_poly.type
_entity_poly.pdbx_seq_one_letter_code
_entity_poly.pdbx_strand_id
1 'polypeptide(L)' 'MQETGLPVVVAEDPLTCVARGCGRALEEIAVLGDVFASE' A
#
# COMPACT_ATOMS: atom_id res chain seq x y z
N MET A 1 12.89 -19.82 -3.06
CA MET A 1 11.73 -18.94 -3.33
C MET A 1 10.41 -19.59 -2.92
N GLN A 2 10.39 -20.60 -2.03
CA GLN A 2 9.19 -21.43 -1.80
C GLN A 2 9.07 -21.96 -0.34
N GLU A 3 9.44 -21.17 0.68
CA GLU A 3 9.20 -21.58 2.08
C GLU A 3 7.71 -21.63 2.42
N THR A 4 6.92 -20.73 1.82
CA THR A 4 5.50 -20.58 2.15
C THR A 4 4.57 -21.43 1.28
N GLY A 5 5.05 -21.95 0.14
CA GLY A 5 4.23 -22.65 -0.85
C GLY A 5 3.15 -21.78 -1.53
N LEU A 6 3.10 -20.48 -1.25
CA LEU A 6 2.13 -19.54 -1.83
C LEU A 6 2.74 -18.75 -3.00
N PRO A 7 1.92 -18.28 -3.97
CA PRO A 7 2.39 -17.37 -5.02
C PRO A 7 2.97 -16.09 -4.43
N VAL A 8 4.15 -15.69 -4.91
CA VAL A 8 4.80 -14.44 -4.53
C VAL A 8 4.84 -13.53 -5.75
N VAL A 9 4.34 -12.30 -5.60
CA VAL A 9 4.33 -11.30 -6.66
C VAL A 9 5.12 -10.08 -6.18
N VAL A 10 6.08 -9.65 -7.00
CA VAL A 10 6.81 -8.40 -6.78
C VAL A 10 5.97 -7.25 -7.34
N ALA A 11 5.80 -6.18 -6.58
CA ALA A 11 5.11 -4.99 -7.06
C ALA A 11 5.82 -4.39 -8.28
N GLU A 12 5.08 -3.71 -9.15
CA GLU A 12 5.61 -3.09 -10.38
C GLU A 12 6.72 -2.07 -10.07
N ASP A 13 6.50 -1.21 -9.08
CA ASP A 13 7.47 -0.19 -8.63
C ASP A 13 7.82 -0.36 -7.13
N PRO A 14 8.59 -1.39 -6.75
CA PRO A 14 8.75 -1.80 -5.36
C PRO A 14 9.51 -0.78 -4.50
N LEU A 15 10.34 0.06 -5.12
CA LEU A 15 11.12 1.08 -4.41
C LEU A 15 10.30 2.33 -4.09
N THR A 16 9.17 2.56 -4.77
CA THR A 16 8.35 3.78 -4.62
C THR A 16 6.90 3.50 -4.27
N CYS A 17 6.49 2.23 -4.18
CA CYS A 17 5.11 1.82 -3.94
C CYS A 17 4.50 2.44 -2.68
N VAL A 18 5.30 2.63 -1.62
CA VAL A 18 4.88 3.29 -0.38
C VAL A 18 4.55 4.76 -0.63
N ALA A 19 5.48 5.53 -1.18
CA ALA A 19 5.29 6.96 -1.42
C ALA A 19 4.10 7.22 -2.35
N ARG A 20 3.93 6.39 -3.39
CA ARG A 20 2.78 6.46 -4.31
C ARG A 20 1.47 6.12 -3.61
N GLY A 21 1.46 5.09 -2.77
CA GLY A 21 0.31 4.73 -1.94
C GLY A 21 -0.11 5.86 -1.00
N CYS A 22 0.85 6.53 -0.36
CA CYS A 22 0.59 7.69 0.49
C CYS A 22 -0.01 8.87 -0.31
N GLY A 23 0.52 9.16 -1.50
CA GLY A 23 -0.05 10.21 -2.37
C GLY A 23 -1.52 9.94 -2.69
N ARG A 24 -1.85 8.71 -3.09
CA ARG A 24 -3.24 8.29 -3.36
C ARG A 24 -4.13 8.39 -2.11
N ALA A 25 -3.62 7.99 -0.95
CA ALA A 25 -4.36 8.10 0.30
C ALA A 25 -4.70 9.56 0.67
N LEU A 26 -3.81 10.50 0.39
CA LEU A 26 -4.06 11.94 0.59
C LEU A 26 -5.09 12.48 -0.41
N GLU A 27 -5.06 12.03 -1.66
CA GLU A 27 -6.06 12.37 -2.67
C GLU A 27 -7.46 11.83 -2.30
N GLU A 28 -7.51 10.63 -1.70
CA GLU A 28 -8.73 9.94 -1.30
C GLU A 28 -9.09 10.14 0.19
N ILE A 29 -8.60 11.20 0.84
CA ILE A 29 -8.70 11.40 2.30
C ILE A 29 -10.14 11.45 2.83
N ALA A 30 -11.10 11.92 2.02
CA ALA A 30 -12.51 11.92 2.40
C ALA A 30 -13.10 10.50 2.54
N VAL A 31 -12.52 9.52 1.84
CA VAL A 31 -12.93 8.11 1.85
C VAL A 31 -12.11 7.30 2.85
N LEU A 32 -10.81 7.58 2.93
CA LEU A 32 -9.86 6.78 3.71
C LEU A 32 -9.45 7.43 5.04
N GLY A 33 -9.96 8.61 5.37
CA GLY A 33 -9.54 9.38 6.56
C GLY A 33 -9.59 8.55 7.85
N ASP A 34 -10.67 7.79 8.06
CA ASP A 34 -10.85 6.96 9.26
C ASP A 34 -9.82 5.82 9.38
N VAL A 35 -9.23 5.37 8.27
CA VAL A 35 -8.19 4.33 8.27
C VAL A 35 -6.87 4.87 8.81
N PHE A 36 -6.61 6.16 8.63
CA PHE A 36 -5.33 6.80 8.94
C PHE A 36 -5.35 7.71 10.16
N ALA A 37 -6.52 8.15 10.61
CA ALA A 37 -6.69 9.20 11.62
C ALA A 37 -7.52 8.76 12.83
N SER A 38 -7.50 7.48 13.19
CA SER A 38 -8.03 6.99 14.47
C SER A 38 -6.97 7.12 15.57
N GLU A 39 -7.33 7.75 16.71
CA GLU A 39 -6.53 7.78 17.94
C GLU A 39 -6.38 6.38 18.58
#